data_AF-A0A926EW34-F1
#
_entry.id   AF-A0A926EW34-F1
#
_cell.length_a   1.000
_cell.length_b   1.000
_cell.length_c   1.000
_cell.angle_alpha   90.00
_cell.angle_beta   90.00
_cell.angle_gamma   90.00
#
_symmetry.space_group_name_H-M   'P 1'
#
loop_
_entity.id
_entity.type
_entity.pdbx_description
1 polymer ?
#
loop_
_entity_poly.entity_id
_entity_poly.type
_entity_poly.pdbx_seq_one_letter_code
_entity_poly.pdbx_strand_id
1 'polypeptide(L)'
;MTKKKLSKIGLWAVVLLQIATPSFAGGSVPPPTEPIGNTPIIVPYMKYTARASANLIIDSKGKATITASIDGYKGVTDKVSINAELQQYKNGRWTKVTSFSDSDNSHRIRIYETTDVSRGYKYRVVAKVTAIHNGEKESKTIISSEQKY
;
A
#
# COMPACT_ATOMS: atom_id res chain seq x y z
N MET A 1 5.85 59.81 -5.30
CA MET A 1 4.48 60.31 -5.06
C MET A 1 3.64 60.05 -6.30
N THR A 2 2.39 59.58 -6.11
CA THR A 2 1.26 59.61 -7.08
C THR A 2 1.40 58.76 -8.37
N LYS A 3 0.48 57.88 -8.82
CA LYS A 3 -0.89 57.46 -8.44
C LYS A 3 -1.12 56.01 -8.90
N LYS A 4 -1.87 55.24 -8.11
CA LYS A 4 -2.59 54.03 -8.55
C LYS A 4 -3.69 54.42 -9.56
N LYS A 5 -4.03 53.53 -10.50
CA LYS A 5 -5.42 53.11 -10.77
C LYS A 5 -5.45 51.91 -11.74
N LEU A 6 -6.10 50.84 -11.28
CA LEU A 6 -6.45 49.64 -12.01
C LEU A 6 -7.46 49.94 -13.11
N SER A 7 -7.40 49.20 -14.22
CA SER A 7 -8.39 49.25 -15.30
C SER A 7 -8.84 47.85 -15.70
N LYS A 8 -10.13 47.60 -15.47
CA LYS A 8 -11.11 46.85 -16.28
C LYS A 8 -11.06 45.32 -16.29
N ILE A 9 -11.91 44.80 -15.40
CA ILE A 9 -12.61 43.51 -15.44
C ILE A 9 -13.45 43.43 -16.72
N GLY A 10 -13.17 42.43 -17.55
CA GLY A 10 -14.02 42.01 -18.67
C GLY A 10 -14.92 40.85 -18.24
N LEU A 11 -16.19 41.16 -18.03
CA LEU A 11 -17.27 40.24 -17.71
C LEU A 11 -17.54 39.35 -18.95
N TRP A 12 -17.29 38.03 -18.86
CA TRP A 12 -17.69 37.10 -19.92
C TRP A 12 -19.16 36.70 -19.73
N ALA A 13 -19.96 37.04 -20.74
CA ALA A 13 -21.39 36.84 -20.77
C ALA A 13 -21.75 35.35 -20.83
N VAL A 14 -22.63 34.97 -19.92
CA VAL A 14 -23.39 33.73 -19.90
C VAL A 14 -24.35 33.72 -21.09
N VAL A 15 -24.32 32.66 -21.90
CA VAL A 15 -25.42 32.31 -22.81
C VAL A 15 -25.74 30.83 -22.59
N LEU A 16 -26.79 30.60 -21.78
CA LEU A 16 -27.43 29.31 -21.58
C LEU A 16 -28.42 29.09 -22.74
N LEU A 17 -28.10 28.16 -23.64
CA LEU A 17 -29.03 27.71 -24.67
C LEU A 17 -29.74 26.45 -24.16
N GLN A 18 -30.99 26.62 -23.70
CA GLN A 18 -31.89 25.52 -23.36
C GLN A 18 -32.52 24.96 -24.64
N ILE A 19 -32.29 23.68 -24.90
CA ILE A 19 -33.07 22.88 -25.84
C ILE A 19 -33.92 21.89 -25.04
N ALA A 20 -35.23 21.95 -25.26
CA ALA A 20 -36.25 21.20 -24.58
C ALA A 20 -36.13 19.68 -24.86
N THR A 21 -36.24 18.87 -23.81
CA THR A 21 -36.25 17.40 -23.89
C THR A 21 -37.68 16.88 -24.14
N PRO A 22 -37.90 15.95 -25.08
CA PRO A 22 -39.08 15.10 -25.02
C PRO A 22 -38.94 14.15 -23.82
N SER A 23 -39.87 14.25 -22.88
CA SER A 23 -40.03 13.31 -21.76
C SER A 23 -40.64 12.02 -22.29
N PHE A 24 -39.86 10.93 -22.28
CA PHE A 24 -40.40 9.58 -22.41
C PHE A 24 -40.55 9.01 -21.00
N ALA A 25 -41.80 8.93 -20.54
CA ALA A 25 -42.17 8.09 -19.41
C ALA A 25 -42.14 6.62 -19.87
N GLY A 26 -40.99 5.97 -19.70
CA GLY A 26 -40.84 4.52 -19.83
C GLY A 26 -40.94 3.88 -18.45
N GLY A 27 -41.86 2.93 -18.27
CA GLY A 27 -42.16 2.30 -16.99
C GLY A 27 -40.92 1.73 -16.28
N SER A 28 -40.89 1.85 -14.96
CA SER A 28 -39.88 1.21 -14.11
C SER A 28 -40.03 -0.31 -14.20
N VAL A 29 -39.19 -0.94 -15.01
CA VAL A 29 -38.88 -2.36 -14.83
C VAL A 29 -38.10 -2.45 -13.51
N PRO A 30 -38.61 -3.11 -12.46
CA PRO A 30 -37.80 -3.31 -11.26
C PRO A 30 -36.52 -4.03 -11.67
N PRO A 31 -35.36 -3.68 -11.06
CA PRO A 31 -34.11 -4.35 -11.39
C PRO A 31 -34.31 -5.86 -11.24
N PRO A 32 -33.78 -6.70 -12.17
CA PRO A 32 -33.72 -8.12 -11.95
C PRO A 32 -33.09 -8.34 -10.58
N THR A 33 -33.84 -8.93 -9.65
CA THR A 33 -33.26 -9.37 -8.39
C THR A 33 -32.39 -10.56 -8.75
N GLU A 34 -31.11 -10.31 -9.05
CA GLU A 34 -30.13 -11.37 -9.16
C GLU A 34 -30.16 -12.13 -7.82
N PRO A 35 -30.34 -13.46 -7.81
CA PRO A 35 -30.08 -14.21 -6.60
C PRO A 35 -28.66 -13.88 -6.19
N ILE A 36 -28.46 -13.53 -4.91
CA ILE A 36 -27.15 -13.36 -4.29
C ILE A 36 -26.52 -14.76 -4.30
N GLY A 37 -26.01 -15.17 -5.45
CA GLY A 37 -25.26 -16.38 -5.64
C GLY A 37 -23.98 -16.18 -4.87
N ASN A 38 -23.79 -16.99 -3.83
CA ASN A 38 -22.55 -17.10 -3.08
C ASN A 38 -21.39 -17.33 -4.06
N THR A 39 -20.80 -16.25 -4.59
CA THR A 39 -19.55 -16.34 -5.32
C THR A 39 -18.52 -16.78 -4.29
N PRO A 40 -17.91 -17.97 -4.43
CA PRO A 40 -16.90 -18.38 -3.49
C PRO A 40 -15.75 -17.37 -3.59
N ILE A 41 -15.51 -16.64 -2.51
CA ILE A 41 -14.34 -15.77 -2.40
C ILE A 41 -13.13 -16.71 -2.42
N ILE A 42 -12.40 -16.73 -3.54
CA ILE A 42 -11.14 -17.46 -3.65
C ILE A 42 -10.09 -16.64 -2.90
N VAL A 43 -9.84 -17.00 -1.64
CA VAL A 43 -8.71 -16.47 -0.87
C VAL A 43 -7.44 -17.27 -1.20
N PRO A 44 -6.30 -16.62 -1.45
CA PRO A 44 -5.02 -17.32 -1.61
C PRO A 44 -4.71 -18.13 -0.35
N TYR A 45 -4.70 -19.45 -0.47
CA TYR A 45 -4.29 -20.34 0.62
C TYR A 45 -2.77 -20.49 0.61
N MET A 46 -2.12 -19.98 1.65
CA MET A 46 -0.69 -20.14 1.84
C MET A 46 -0.46 -21.48 2.56
N LYS A 47 0.36 -22.35 1.98
CA LYS A 47 0.68 -23.70 2.49
C LYS A 47 1.66 -23.65 3.65
N TYR A 48 2.63 -22.74 3.61
CA TYR A 48 3.77 -22.72 4.53
C TYR A 48 3.82 -21.45 5.39
N THR A 49 2.97 -20.47 5.11
CA THR A 49 2.92 -19.19 5.82
C THR A 49 1.61 -19.04 6.60
N ALA A 50 1.69 -18.96 7.93
CA ALA A 50 0.54 -18.70 8.78
C ALA A 50 0.27 -17.20 8.94
N ARG A 51 1.33 -16.41 9.15
CA ARG A 51 1.25 -14.96 9.31
C ARG A 51 2.52 -14.32 8.77
N ALA A 52 2.39 -13.11 8.26
CA ALA A 52 3.53 -12.25 8.01
C ALA A 52 3.12 -10.79 8.18
N SER A 53 4.09 -9.93 8.55
CA SER A 53 3.84 -8.52 8.84
C SER A 53 5.03 -7.65 8.46
N ALA A 54 4.75 -6.37 8.19
CA ALA A 54 5.76 -5.33 8.03
C ALA A 54 5.26 -4.05 8.71
N ASN A 55 6.14 -3.36 9.43
CA ASN A 55 5.84 -2.13 10.13
C ASN A 55 6.99 -1.13 10.01
N LEU A 56 6.63 0.15 10.02
CA LEU A 56 7.56 1.27 10.01
C LEU A 56 7.14 2.28 11.06
N ILE A 57 8.08 2.65 11.93
CA ILE A 57 7.92 3.74 12.89
C ILE A 57 9.10 4.69 12.66
N ILE A 58 8.87 6.00 12.66
CA ILE A 58 9.93 7.01 12.57
C ILE A 58 9.77 7.95 13.76
N ASP A 59 10.83 8.12 14.54
CA ASP A 59 10.81 9.05 15.67
C ASP A 59 10.97 10.52 15.24
N SER A 60 10.86 11.44 16.20
CA SER A 60 11.00 12.89 15.94
C SER A 60 12.42 13.32 15.51
N LYS A 61 13.42 12.44 15.68
CA LYS A 61 14.82 12.65 15.30
C LYS A 61 15.15 12.03 13.94
N GLY A 62 14.21 11.28 13.34
CA GLY A 62 14.39 10.66 12.03
C GLY A 62 15.00 9.28 12.09
N LYS A 63 14.98 8.65 13.26
CA LYS A 63 15.35 7.25 13.38
C LYS A 63 14.16 6.39 12.95
N ALA A 64 14.29 5.81 11.76
CA ALA A 64 13.34 4.83 11.26
C ALA A 64 13.63 3.47 11.91
N THR A 65 12.58 2.84 12.43
CA THR A 65 12.57 1.47 12.94
C THR A 65 11.76 0.61 11.99
N ILE A 66 12.43 -0.35 11.37
CA ILE A 66 11.88 -1.31 10.42
C ILE A 66 11.64 -2.61 11.18
N THR A 67 10.43 -3.13 11.09
CA THR A 67 10.10 -4.46 11.59
C THR A 67 9.46 -5.25 10.48
N ALA A 68 9.92 -6.49 10.28
CA ALA A 68 9.20 -7.46 9.47
C ALA A 68 9.25 -8.83 10.14
N SER A 69 8.20 -9.61 9.99
CA SER A 69 8.14 -10.98 10.53
C SER A 69 7.44 -11.93 9.57
N ILE A 70 7.80 -13.19 9.68
CA ILE A 70 7.07 -14.31 9.09
C ILE A 70 6.98 -15.42 10.14
N ASP A 71 5.77 -15.94 10.29
CA ASP A 71 5.45 -17.14 11.04
C ASP A 71 4.87 -18.15 10.03
N GLY A 72 5.60 -19.22 9.79
CA GLY A 72 5.11 -20.41 9.13
C GLY A 72 4.38 -21.35 10.08
N TYR A 73 3.75 -22.38 9.52
CA TYR A 73 3.06 -23.38 10.34
C TYR A 73 4.08 -24.28 11.05
N LYS A 74 4.01 -24.35 12.38
CA LYS A 74 4.88 -25.18 13.20
C LYS A 74 4.74 -26.66 12.79
N GLY A 75 5.86 -27.33 12.54
CA GLY A 75 5.90 -28.73 12.09
C GLY A 75 5.70 -28.92 10.59
N VAL A 76 5.50 -27.84 9.83
CA VAL A 76 5.41 -27.85 8.36
C VAL A 76 6.54 -27.01 7.75
N THR A 77 6.77 -25.80 8.25
CA THR A 77 7.77 -24.89 7.67
C THR A 77 9.15 -25.18 8.24
N ASP A 78 10.10 -25.51 7.36
CA ASP A 78 11.46 -25.89 7.74
C ASP A 78 12.39 -24.69 7.85
N LYS A 79 12.19 -23.71 6.97
CA LYS A 79 13.04 -22.52 6.87
C LYS A 79 12.22 -21.30 6.46
N VAL A 80 12.62 -20.15 6.97
CA VAL A 80 12.04 -18.86 6.59
C VAL A 80 13.11 -17.82 6.26
N SER A 81 12.76 -16.83 5.45
CA SER A 81 13.59 -15.67 5.18
C SER A 81 12.79 -14.40 4.95
N ILE A 82 13.44 -13.26 5.21
CA ILE A 82 12.89 -11.92 5.01
C ILE A 82 13.90 -11.10 4.21
N ASN A 83 13.41 -10.35 3.24
CA ASN A 83 14.11 -9.24 2.62
C ASN A 83 13.21 -8.00 2.71
N ALA A 84 13.61 -7.01 3.51
CA ALA A 84 12.85 -5.79 3.75
C ALA A 84 13.57 -4.57 3.18
N GLU A 85 12.90 -3.84 2.31
CA GLU A 85 13.37 -2.58 1.75
C GLU A 85 12.70 -1.40 2.43
N LEU A 86 13.48 -0.48 2.97
CA LEU A 86 12.99 0.87 3.28
C LEU A 86 12.97 1.67 1.98
N GLN A 87 11.79 2.16 1.60
CA GLN A 87 11.60 2.96 0.41
C GLN A 87 11.17 4.38 0.78
N GLN A 88 11.64 5.36 0.01
CA GLN A 88 11.34 6.78 0.11
C GLN A 88 10.61 7.23 -1.15
N TYR A 89 9.54 8.02 -1.00
CA TYR A 89 8.85 8.61 -2.14
C TYR A 89 9.53 9.92 -2.55
N LYS A 90 10.15 9.94 -3.74
CA LYS A 90 10.87 11.09 -4.30
C LYS A 90 10.60 11.20 -5.79
N ASN A 91 10.32 12.42 -6.27
CA ASN A 91 10.10 12.71 -7.69
C ASN A 91 9.01 11.82 -8.33
N GLY A 92 7.88 11.64 -7.65
CA GLY A 92 6.74 10.87 -8.17
C GLY A 92 6.87 9.34 -8.05
N ARG A 93 7.97 8.81 -7.52
CA ARG A 93 8.21 7.36 -7.42
C ARG A 93 8.82 6.93 -6.10
N TRP A 94 8.61 5.67 -5.74
CA TRP A 94 9.29 5.02 -4.62
C TRP A 94 10.71 4.62 -5.03
N THR A 95 11.69 4.99 -4.21
CA THR A 95 13.11 4.68 -4.39
C THR A 95 13.63 3.98 -3.15
N LYS A 96 14.45 2.94 -3.32
CA LYS A 96 15.07 2.23 -2.19
C LYS A 96 16.08 3.15 -1.48
N VAL A 97 15.96 3.24 -0.16
CA VAL A 97 16.93 3.89 0.73
C VAL A 97 17.97 2.87 1.19
N THR A 98 17.48 1.76 1.76
CA THR A 98 18.31 0.65 2.24
C THR A 98 17.50 -0.64 2.23
N SER A 99 18.16 -1.77 2.47
CA SER A 99 17.52 -3.08 2.60
C SER A 99 18.19 -3.89 3.70
N PHE A 100 17.38 -4.67 4.41
CA PHE A 100 17.81 -5.62 5.43
C PHE A 100 17.30 -7.00 5.05
N SER A 101 18.07 -8.03 5.36
CA SER A 101 17.65 -9.40 5.09
C SER A 101 18.18 -10.35 6.14
N ASP A 102 17.37 -11.34 6.47
CA ASP A 102 17.75 -12.40 7.39
C ASP A 102 17.03 -13.71 7.05
N SER A 103 17.54 -14.83 7.54
CA SER A 103 16.93 -16.16 7.37
C SER A 103 17.26 -17.08 8.53
N ASP A 104 16.33 -17.98 8.83
CA ASP A 104 16.50 -18.95 9.91
C ASP A 104 15.96 -20.32 9.50
N ASN A 105 16.63 -21.39 9.93
CA ASN A 105 16.19 -22.78 9.75
C ASN A 105 15.15 -23.12 10.84
N SER A 106 14.10 -22.31 10.85
CA SER A 106 13.00 -22.32 11.80
C SER A 106 11.71 -22.02 11.04
N HIS A 107 10.58 -22.25 11.70
CA HIS A 107 9.28 -21.87 11.15
C HIS A 107 9.01 -20.36 11.31
N ARG A 108 9.84 -19.59 12.00
CA ARG A 108 9.58 -18.16 12.24
C ARG A 108 10.85 -17.34 12.34
N ILE A 109 10.77 -16.09 11.92
CA ILE A 109 11.83 -15.09 12.08
C ILE A 109 11.22 -13.69 12.14
N ARG A 110 11.90 -12.79 12.85
CA ARG A 110 11.56 -11.37 12.92
C ARG A 110 12.85 -10.56 12.83
N ILE A 111 12.86 -9.55 11.98
CA ILE A 111 13.93 -8.55 11.95
C ILE A 111 13.46 -7.27 12.67
N TYR A 112 14.41 -6.60 13.32
CA TYR A 112 14.22 -5.31 13.95
C TYR A 112 15.45 -4.46 13.64
N GLU A 113 15.31 -3.53 12.71
CA GLU A 113 16.43 -2.78 12.16
C GLU A 113 16.18 -1.29 12.25
N THR A 114 17.26 -0.51 12.37
CA THR A 114 17.14 0.95 12.46
C THR A 114 18.07 1.65 11.47
N THR A 115 17.61 2.79 10.95
CA THR A 115 18.40 3.64 10.06
C THR A 115 17.90 5.08 10.15
N ASP A 116 18.77 6.05 9.87
CA ASP A 116 18.38 7.47 9.87
C ASP A 116 17.83 7.87 8.50
N VAL A 117 16.80 8.72 8.49
CA VAL A 117 16.13 9.20 7.28
C VAL A 117 16.08 10.73 7.21
N SER A 118 15.97 11.27 5.99
CA SER A 118 15.83 12.70 5.76
C SER A 118 14.42 13.21 6.03
N ARG A 119 14.28 14.44 6.52
CA ARG A 119 12.98 15.11 6.66
C ARG A 119 12.37 15.51 5.32
N GLY A 120 11.05 15.66 5.29
CA GLY A 120 10.27 16.16 4.16
C GLY A 120 9.79 15.09 3.17
N TYR A 121 9.79 13.81 3.55
CA TYR A 121 9.46 12.69 2.67
C TYR A 121 8.42 11.75 3.26
N LYS A 122 7.91 10.86 2.40
CA LYS A 122 7.11 9.69 2.80
C LYS A 122 7.96 8.45 2.67
N TYR A 123 7.82 7.55 3.63
CA TYR A 123 8.55 6.31 3.74
C TYR A 123 7.59 5.13 3.87
N ARG A 124 8.01 3.96 3.38
CA ARG A 124 7.32 2.69 3.60
C ARG A 124 8.33 1.55 3.63
N VAL A 125 7.95 0.44 4.25
CA VAL A 125 8.70 -0.82 4.19
C VAL A 125 8.02 -1.73 3.17
N VAL A 126 8.80 -2.30 2.27
CA VAL A 126 8.37 -3.38 1.37
C VAL A 126 9.15 -4.64 1.75
N ALA A 127 8.46 -5.58 2.40
CA ALA A 127 9.06 -6.83 2.85
C ALA A 127 8.62 -8.00 1.97
N LYS A 128 9.57 -8.67 1.33
CA LYS A 128 9.38 -9.98 0.71
C LYS A 128 9.75 -11.05 1.73
N VAL A 129 8.76 -11.82 2.17
CA VAL A 129 8.95 -12.94 3.08
C VAL A 129 8.87 -14.26 2.29
N THR A 130 9.61 -15.27 2.74
CA THR A 130 9.62 -16.60 2.11
C THR A 130 9.58 -17.68 3.19
N ALA A 131 8.69 -18.65 3.02
CA ALA A 131 8.65 -19.89 3.77
C ALA A 131 9.05 -21.06 2.85
N ILE A 132 9.76 -22.04 3.40
CA ILE A 132 10.31 -23.18 2.67
C ILE A 132 9.96 -24.47 3.40
N HIS A 133 9.47 -25.46 2.66
CA HIS A 133 9.27 -26.82 3.14
C HIS A 133 9.78 -27.82 2.11
N ASN A 134 10.65 -28.76 2.50
CA ASN A 134 11.21 -29.79 1.61
C ASN A 134 11.77 -29.22 0.27
N GLY A 135 12.34 -28.00 0.32
CA GLY A 135 12.88 -27.30 -0.85
C GLY A 135 11.86 -26.51 -1.68
N GLU A 136 10.55 -26.72 -1.49
CA GLU A 136 9.50 -25.90 -2.09
C GLU A 136 9.43 -24.53 -1.42
N LYS A 137 9.27 -23.46 -2.21
CA LYS A 137 9.27 -22.08 -1.73
C LYS A 137 7.91 -21.42 -1.93
N GLU A 138 7.47 -20.71 -0.90
CA GLU A 138 6.30 -19.85 -0.93
C GLU A 138 6.71 -18.44 -0.51
N SER A 139 6.39 -17.42 -1.31
CA SER A 139 6.75 -16.03 -1.00
C SER A 139 5.54 -15.11 -1.00
N LYS A 140 5.61 -14.06 -0.17
CA LYS A 140 4.61 -12.98 -0.13
C LYS A 140 5.30 -11.64 0.04
N THR A 141 4.77 -10.61 -0.62
CA THR A 141 5.20 -9.23 -0.42
C THR A 141 4.20 -8.49 0.47
N ILE A 142 4.71 -7.79 1.49
CA ILE A 142 3.93 -6.99 2.43
C ILE A 142 4.46 -5.57 2.41
N ILE A 143 3.54 -4.62 2.33
CA ILE A 143 3.85 -3.20 2.34
C ILE A 143 3.31 -2.62 3.64
N SER A 144 4.15 -1.92 4.40
CA SER A 144 3.70 -1.22 5.61
C SER A 144 2.81 -0.02 5.27
N SER A 145 2.13 0.53 6.27
CA SER A 145 1.60 1.89 6.17
C SER A 145 2.73 2.89 5.87
N GLU A 146 2.37 3.98 5.18
CA GLU A 146 3.30 5.08 4.90
C GLU A 146 3.53 5.92 6.16
N GLN A 147 4.78 6.34 6.39
CA GLN A 147 5.15 7.28 7.44
C GLN A 147 5.74 8.55 6.84
N LYS A 148 5.36 9.70 7.40
CA LYS A 148 5.92 11.01 7.03
C LYS A 148 7.00 11.40 8.03
N TYR A 149 8.11 11.90 7.52
CA TYR A 149 9.17 12.52 8.30
C TYR A 149 9.85 13.58 7.43
#